data_AF-A0A9D1AT38-F1
#
_entry.id   AF-A0A9D1AT38-F1
#
_cell.length_a   1.000
_cell.length_b   1.000
_cell.length_c   1.000
_cell.angle_alpha   90.00
_cell.angle_beta   90.00
_cell.angle_gamma   90.00
#
_symmetry.space_group_name_H-M   'P 1'
#
loop_
_entity.id
_entity.type
_entity.pdbx_description
1 polymer ?
#
loop_
_entity_poly.entity_id
_entity_poly.type
_entity_poly.pdbx_seq_one_letter_code
_entity_poly.pdbx_strand_id
1 'polypeptide(L)'
;MHGLLVLAVLAPSASAKRTNVTKLLDEIVKLTEAQRFDKCLERVDVGLAEPRATDEQRDELAMFAYHCAVAGGDLARANQSRPADPQPGETIQHAYLHLNAGQPAEAQALVEGLSGLTDPLQHEVTEILAQAAALQDQLDKALSISAGADLSPSARAVIAEALLSHHRAAEALTLLVGTCEALEGKVAEACGRLAPIAQRAVAEQEAPQPEGAPAIPPTAVHRVDYATAQGAFAGGNAFVLRSDGELLALTALHLFGPRMGHPEQLASEDLPERIDRILFPHDAVLRPWEASDALVLPDAEVTEQMGTGDLAAFELINDPAIASEALEPSTEAPQEEQQVWLVAPGQHEAEPTRRLHAARIRSIAADSMIEFRFEEPIQLSGISGAPLLDASGRVIGMSLGGGMAGPQYVGLAIPVAVIQDHLDAAGR
;
A
#
# COMPACT_ATOMS: atom_id res chain seq x y z
N MET A 1 63.32 13.11 30.31
CA MET A 1 62.69 14.07 31.25
C MET A 1 61.19 13.81 31.18
N HIS A 2 60.65 12.98 32.07
CA HIS A 2 60.08 13.34 33.39
C HIS A 2 58.77 14.17 33.29
N GLY A 3 57.68 13.60 33.84
CA GLY A 3 56.38 14.23 34.13
C GLY A 3 55.23 13.40 33.51
N LEU A 4 54.64 12.38 34.13
CA LEU A 4 53.97 12.23 35.44
C LEU A 4 52.63 13.02 35.55
N LEU A 5 51.54 12.29 35.28
CA LEU A 5 50.23 12.19 35.96
C LEU A 5 49.52 13.46 36.49
N VAL A 6 48.26 13.69 36.09
CA VAL A 6 47.08 13.71 37.00
C VAL A 6 45.83 13.28 36.21
N LEU A 7 45.38 12.04 36.46
CA LEU A 7 44.01 11.58 36.17
C LEU A 7 43.15 12.03 37.36
N ALA A 8 42.30 13.03 37.17
CA ALA A 8 41.30 13.41 38.15
C ALA A 8 40.16 12.38 38.11
N VAL A 9 40.25 11.37 38.98
CA VAL A 9 39.14 10.52 39.36
C VAL A 9 38.15 11.39 40.13
N LEU A 10 37.07 11.80 39.48
CA LEU A 10 35.89 12.33 40.18
C LEU A 10 35.26 11.17 40.94
N ALA A 11 35.48 11.14 42.25
CA ALA A 11 34.74 10.28 43.16
C ALA A 11 33.31 10.83 43.33
N PRO A 12 32.25 10.06 43.07
CA PRO A 12 30.93 10.41 43.58
C PRO A 12 30.88 10.01 45.07
N SER A 13 31.24 10.95 45.95
CA SER A 13 30.91 10.88 47.38
C SER A 13 29.49 11.38 47.59
N ALA A 14 28.52 10.58 47.18
CA ALA A 14 27.21 10.56 47.80
C ALA A 14 27.07 9.19 48.45
N SER A 15 26.75 9.16 49.74
CA SER A 15 26.32 7.94 50.43
C SER A 15 25.04 7.43 49.75
N ALA A 16 25.19 6.73 48.63
CA ALA A 16 24.10 6.06 47.95
C ALA A 16 23.47 5.12 48.98
N LYS A 17 22.25 5.44 49.40
CA LYS A 17 21.47 4.58 50.29
C LYS A 17 21.43 3.22 49.60
N ARG A 18 22.02 2.22 50.25
CA ARG A 18 22.04 0.83 49.75
C ARG A 18 20.60 0.42 49.45
N THR A 19 20.35 0.02 48.21
CA THR A 19 19.03 -0.46 47.80
C THR A 19 18.91 -1.91 48.26
N ASN A 20 17.84 -2.22 48.99
CA ASN A 20 17.52 -3.60 49.32
C ASN A 20 16.83 -4.21 48.09
N VAL A 21 17.46 -5.20 47.43
CA VAL A 21 16.95 -5.84 46.22
C VAL A 21 15.54 -6.42 46.43
N THR A 22 15.24 -6.99 47.60
CA THR A 22 13.90 -7.48 47.93
C THR A 22 12.85 -6.36 47.88
N LYS A 23 13.18 -5.18 48.41
CA LYS A 23 12.29 -4.02 48.34
C LYS A 23 12.12 -3.53 46.89
N LEU A 24 13.18 -3.63 46.08
CA LEU A 24 13.13 -3.25 44.68
C LEU A 24 12.22 -4.19 43.88
N LEU A 25 12.28 -5.50 44.14
CA LEU A 25 11.37 -6.49 43.55
C LEU A 25 9.91 -6.18 43.89
N ASP A 26 9.60 -5.86 45.16
CA ASP A 26 8.26 -5.41 45.56
C ASP A 26 7.80 -4.14 44.81
N GLU A 27 8.72 -3.21 44.51
CA GLU A 27 8.42 -2.02 43.73
C GLU A 27 8.17 -2.35 42.25
N ILE A 28 8.96 -3.26 41.67
CA ILE A 28 8.82 -3.74 40.30
C ILE A 28 7.44 -4.38 40.12
N VAL A 29 7.04 -5.31 41.01
CA VAL A 29 5.72 -5.95 40.97
C VAL A 29 4.60 -4.91 40.98
N LYS A 30 4.66 -3.91 41.87
CA LYS A 30 3.67 -2.83 41.92
C LYS A 30 3.63 -1.98 40.66
N LEU A 31 4.78 -1.77 40.00
CA LEU A 31 4.85 -1.02 38.75
C LEU A 31 4.23 -1.82 37.60
N THR A 32 4.46 -3.13 37.55
CA THR A 32 3.82 -4.04 36.60
C THR A 32 2.31 -4.08 36.80
N GLU A 33 1.84 -4.23 38.05
CA GLU A 33 0.41 -4.19 38.40
C GLU A 33 -0.25 -2.85 38.02
N ALA A 34 0.49 -1.75 38.15
CA ALA A 34 0.04 -0.42 37.75
C ALA A 34 0.23 -0.12 36.25
N GLN A 35 0.68 -1.10 35.45
CA GLN A 35 0.97 -0.98 34.01
C GLN A 35 1.95 0.17 33.67
N ARG A 36 2.94 0.40 34.53
CA ARG A 36 3.99 1.43 34.34
C ARG A 36 5.28 0.81 33.85
N PHE A 37 5.24 0.22 32.65
CA PHE A 37 6.29 -0.66 32.14
C PHE A 37 7.64 0.04 31.93
N ASP A 38 7.68 1.29 31.47
CA ASP A 38 8.94 2.07 31.38
C ASP A 38 9.64 2.18 32.74
N LYS A 39 8.87 2.44 33.79
CA LYS A 39 9.40 2.56 35.15
C LYS A 39 9.76 1.21 35.73
N CYS A 40 9.03 0.15 35.36
CA CYS A 40 9.44 -1.19 35.71
C CYS A 40 10.84 -1.48 35.14
N LEU A 41 11.06 -1.22 33.84
CA LEU A 41 12.36 -1.42 33.19
C LEU A 41 13.48 -0.61 33.87
N GLU A 42 13.24 0.68 34.15
CA GLU A 42 14.19 1.52 34.92
C GLU A 42 14.53 0.90 36.28
N ARG A 43 13.53 0.36 36.99
CA ARG A 43 13.75 -0.29 38.30
C ARG A 43 14.50 -1.61 38.17
N VAL A 44 14.20 -2.40 37.15
CA VAL A 44 14.92 -3.65 36.87
C VAL A 44 16.39 -3.38 36.59
N ASP A 45 16.72 -2.35 35.79
CA ASP A 45 18.11 -1.95 35.51
C ASP A 45 18.86 -1.56 36.79
N VAL A 46 18.21 -0.82 37.69
CA VAL A 46 18.79 -0.49 39.01
C VAL A 46 19.09 -1.77 39.82
N GLY A 47 18.23 -2.79 39.71
CA GLY A 47 18.41 -4.07 40.39
C GLY A 47 19.56 -4.89 39.83
N LEU A 48 19.62 -5.01 38.50
CA LEU A 48 20.68 -5.76 37.81
C LEU A 48 22.06 -5.13 38.04
N ALA A 49 22.12 -3.81 38.20
CA ALA A 49 23.33 -3.07 38.52
C ALA A 49 23.78 -3.20 40.00
N GLU A 50 22.96 -3.73 40.91
CA GLU A 50 23.32 -3.89 42.32
C GLU A 50 24.39 -5.00 42.46
N PRO A 51 25.61 -4.67 42.94
CA PRO A 51 26.69 -5.66 43.02
C PRO A 51 26.41 -6.84 43.97
N ARG A 52 25.47 -6.67 44.91
CA ARG A 52 25.14 -7.66 45.93
C ARG A 52 23.92 -8.52 45.60
N ALA A 53 23.29 -8.33 44.44
CA ALA A 53 22.22 -9.21 44.00
C ALA A 53 22.77 -10.64 43.88
N THR A 54 22.08 -11.61 44.52
CA THR A 54 22.37 -13.03 44.35
C THR A 54 22.06 -13.47 42.93
N ASP A 55 22.57 -14.61 42.49
CA ASP A 55 22.26 -15.15 41.15
C ASP A 55 20.75 -15.36 40.98
N GLU A 56 20.09 -15.93 42.00
CA GLU A 56 18.63 -16.09 42.04
C GLU A 56 17.89 -14.75 41.87
N GLN A 57 18.34 -13.68 42.54
CA GLN A 57 17.76 -12.35 42.38
C GLN A 57 18.01 -11.77 40.99
N ARG A 58 19.17 -12.04 40.39
CA ARG A 58 19.49 -11.61 39.02
C ARG A 58 18.62 -12.32 38.00
N ASP A 59 18.38 -13.62 38.19
CA ASP A 59 17.48 -14.41 37.36
C ASP A 59 16.04 -13.88 37.47
N GLU A 60 15.57 -13.60 38.69
CA GLU A 60 14.25 -13.00 38.93
C GLU A 60 14.12 -11.62 38.28
N LEU A 61 15.13 -10.76 38.43
CA LEU A 61 15.17 -9.45 37.78
C LEU A 61 15.22 -9.56 36.25
N ALA A 62 15.91 -10.55 35.69
CA ALA A 62 15.95 -10.79 34.26
C ALA A 62 14.57 -11.23 33.73
N MET A 63 13.85 -12.08 34.46
CA MET A 63 12.46 -12.43 34.14
C MET A 63 11.55 -11.19 34.17
N PHE A 64 11.67 -10.33 35.19
CA PHE A 64 10.91 -9.08 35.24
C PHE A 64 11.28 -8.11 34.10
N ALA A 65 12.56 -8.05 33.71
CA ALA A 65 12.99 -7.26 32.55
C ALA A 65 12.21 -7.68 31.30
N TYR A 66 12.11 -8.99 31.08
CA TYR A 66 11.40 -9.57 29.95
C TYR A 66 9.90 -9.30 30.01
N HIS A 67 9.25 -9.55 31.15
CA HIS A 67 7.81 -9.27 31.30
C HIS A 67 7.48 -7.81 31.06
N CYS A 68 8.27 -6.90 31.60
CA CYS A 68 8.03 -5.47 31.44
C CYS A 68 8.33 -4.99 30.01
N ALA A 69 9.33 -5.58 29.34
CA ALA A 69 9.59 -5.29 27.93
C ALA A 69 8.46 -5.80 27.03
N VAL A 70 8.01 -7.04 27.22
CA VAL A 70 6.92 -7.64 26.45
C VAL A 70 5.62 -6.85 26.64
N ALA A 71 5.23 -6.59 27.90
CA ALA A 71 4.01 -5.85 28.20
C ALA A 71 4.09 -4.36 27.81
N GLY A 72 5.28 -3.77 27.84
CA GLY A 72 5.54 -2.39 27.41
C GLY A 72 5.71 -2.22 25.89
N GLY A 73 5.80 -3.30 25.12
CA GLY A 73 6.02 -3.23 23.67
C GLY A 73 7.48 -2.95 23.25
N ASP A 74 8.45 -3.09 24.14
CA ASP A 74 9.88 -2.89 23.84
C ASP A 74 10.49 -4.19 23.30
N LEU A 75 10.36 -4.41 21.98
CA LEU A 75 10.84 -5.62 21.31
C LEU A 75 12.36 -5.82 21.46
N ALA A 76 13.15 -4.74 21.35
CA ALA A 76 14.60 -4.82 21.43
C ALA A 76 15.02 -5.32 22.82
N ARG A 77 14.39 -4.78 23.86
CA ARG A 77 14.63 -5.21 25.23
C ARG A 77 14.12 -6.62 25.50
N ALA A 78 12.92 -6.97 25.00
CA ALA A 78 12.36 -8.32 25.15
C ALA A 78 13.28 -9.38 24.54
N ASN A 79 13.86 -9.12 23.36
CA ASN A 79 14.85 -9.99 22.74
C ASN A 79 16.12 -10.15 23.60
N GLN A 80 16.59 -9.06 24.22
CA GLN A 80 17.80 -9.09 25.05
C GLN A 80 17.60 -9.87 26.36
N SER A 81 16.43 -9.75 26.98
CA SER A 81 16.15 -10.32 28.30
C SER A 81 15.40 -11.65 28.26
N ARG A 82 15.18 -12.23 27.08
CA ARG A 82 14.40 -13.46 26.92
C ARG A 82 14.96 -14.60 27.79
N PRO A 83 14.15 -15.24 28.65
CA PRO A 83 14.60 -16.38 29.43
C PRO A 83 14.87 -17.59 28.53
N ALA A 84 15.66 -18.55 29.01
CA ALA A 84 15.98 -19.76 28.23
C ALA A 84 14.76 -20.66 27.97
N ASP A 85 13.79 -20.66 28.90
CA ASP A 85 12.55 -21.44 28.83
C ASP A 85 11.35 -20.54 29.21
N PRO A 86 10.94 -19.61 28.32
CA PRO A 86 9.80 -18.73 28.57
C PRO A 86 8.51 -19.53 28.71
N GLN A 87 7.60 -19.05 29.54
CA GLN A 87 6.28 -19.67 29.61
C GLN A 87 5.56 -19.55 28.24
N PRO A 88 4.62 -20.45 27.91
CA PRO A 88 3.90 -20.38 26.64
C PRO A 88 3.20 -19.03 26.38
N GLY A 89 2.48 -18.48 27.37
CA GLY A 89 1.79 -17.19 27.21
C GLY A 89 2.74 -16.01 27.00
N GLU A 90 3.90 -16.05 27.64
CA GLU A 90 5.00 -15.10 27.43
C GLU A 90 5.58 -15.17 26.02
N THR A 91 5.76 -16.38 25.50
CA THR A 91 6.25 -16.62 24.13
C THR A 91 5.25 -16.09 23.10
N ILE A 92 3.95 -16.29 23.35
CA ILE A 92 2.87 -15.77 22.50
C ILE A 92 2.87 -14.25 22.48
N GLN A 93 2.94 -13.59 23.64
CA GLN A 93 3.00 -12.12 23.70
C GLN A 93 4.23 -11.55 23.00
N HIS A 94 5.39 -12.21 23.15
CA HIS A 94 6.62 -11.82 22.43
C HIS A 94 6.47 -12.01 20.92
N ALA A 95 5.82 -13.08 20.47
CA ALA A 95 5.52 -13.27 19.05
C ALA A 95 4.62 -12.18 18.47
N TYR A 96 3.63 -11.68 19.23
CA TYR A 96 2.84 -10.50 18.80
C TYR A 96 3.69 -9.24 18.67
N LEU A 97 4.71 -9.03 19.52
CA LEU A 97 5.64 -7.90 19.34
C LEU A 97 6.41 -7.99 18.01
N HIS A 98 6.85 -9.20 17.64
CA HIS A 98 7.49 -9.43 16.36
C HIS A 98 6.53 -9.16 15.19
N LEU A 99 5.27 -9.61 15.24
CA LEU A 99 4.27 -9.28 14.23
C LEU A 99 4.08 -7.76 14.08
N ASN A 100 3.91 -7.06 15.19
CA ASN A 100 3.73 -5.60 15.20
C ASN A 100 4.96 -4.83 14.68
N ALA A 101 6.15 -5.42 14.81
CA ALA A 101 7.40 -4.86 14.28
C ALA A 101 7.70 -5.27 12.83
N GLY A 102 6.78 -5.96 12.14
CA GLY A 102 6.99 -6.42 10.77
C GLY A 102 8.01 -7.57 10.66
N GLN A 103 8.13 -8.39 11.70
CA GLN A 103 9.04 -9.54 11.80
C GLN A 103 8.26 -10.87 11.86
N PRO A 104 7.49 -11.23 10.81
CA PRO A 104 6.58 -12.38 10.87
C PRO A 104 7.29 -13.73 10.93
N ALA A 105 8.50 -13.85 10.36
CA ALA A 105 9.27 -15.08 10.41
C ALA A 105 9.72 -15.42 11.85
N GLU A 106 10.17 -14.41 12.60
CA GLU A 106 10.53 -14.51 14.00
C GLU A 106 9.32 -14.85 14.87
N ALA A 107 8.17 -14.19 14.63
CA ALA A 107 6.91 -14.51 15.31
C ALA A 107 6.49 -15.97 15.08
N GLN A 108 6.55 -16.45 13.83
CA GLN A 108 6.25 -17.83 13.49
C GLN A 108 7.20 -18.80 14.21
N ALA A 109 8.51 -18.56 14.15
CA ALA A 109 9.51 -19.41 14.78
C ALA A 109 9.32 -19.54 16.30
N LEU A 110 8.85 -18.47 16.97
CA LEU A 110 8.55 -18.49 18.40
C LEU A 110 7.40 -19.45 18.75
N VAL A 111 6.33 -19.47 17.93
CA VAL A 111 5.11 -20.23 18.25
C VAL A 111 5.08 -21.63 17.63
N GLU A 112 5.93 -21.94 16.65
CA GLU A 112 6.04 -23.29 16.08
C GLU A 112 6.35 -24.35 17.14
N GLY A 113 7.19 -24.02 18.12
CA GLY A 113 7.51 -24.90 19.26
C GLY A 113 6.35 -25.11 20.24
N LEU A 114 5.28 -24.32 20.14
CA LEU A 114 4.07 -24.42 20.96
C LEU A 114 2.98 -25.25 20.28
N SER A 115 3.26 -25.83 19.10
CA SER A 115 2.32 -26.67 18.37
C SER A 115 1.92 -27.89 19.23
N GLY A 116 0.64 -28.00 19.58
CA GLY A 116 0.11 -29.11 20.38
C GLY A 116 -0.19 -28.78 21.84
N LEU A 117 -0.08 -27.51 22.24
CA LEU A 117 -0.73 -27.04 23.47
C LEU A 117 -2.24 -27.31 23.39
N THR A 118 -2.82 -27.74 24.51
CA THR A 118 -4.27 -27.80 24.66
C THR A 118 -4.80 -26.43 25.10
N ASP A 119 -6.02 -26.11 24.70
CA ASP A 119 -6.82 -24.91 25.01
C ASP A 119 -6.54 -24.33 26.42
N PRO A 120 -6.40 -22.98 26.62
CA PRO A 120 -6.82 -21.86 25.75
C PRO A 120 -5.77 -21.28 24.78
N LEU A 121 -4.47 -21.61 24.93
CA LEU A 121 -3.39 -20.92 24.19
C LEU A 121 -3.28 -21.33 22.72
N GLN A 122 -3.86 -22.46 22.33
CA GLN A 122 -3.83 -22.94 20.96
C GLN A 122 -4.52 -21.97 19.98
N HIS A 123 -5.52 -21.23 20.46
CA HIS A 123 -6.19 -20.19 19.69
C HIS A 123 -5.23 -19.07 19.29
N GLU A 124 -4.51 -18.50 20.26
CA GLU A 124 -3.56 -17.40 20.03
C GLU A 124 -2.39 -17.83 19.12
N VAL A 125 -1.88 -19.06 19.29
CA VAL A 125 -0.87 -19.64 18.39
C VAL A 125 -1.40 -19.71 16.95
N THR A 126 -2.64 -20.14 16.77
CA THR A 126 -3.27 -20.26 15.45
C THR A 126 -3.42 -18.89 14.79
N GLU A 127 -3.80 -17.86 15.54
CA GLU A 127 -3.88 -16.49 15.04
C GLU A 127 -2.52 -15.94 14.59
N ILE A 128 -1.49 -16.13 15.41
CA ILE A 128 -0.13 -15.66 15.09
C ILE A 128 0.38 -16.34 13.82
N LEU A 129 0.17 -17.66 13.69
CA LEU A 129 0.57 -18.41 12.50
C LEU A 129 -0.16 -17.94 11.24
N ALA A 130 -1.47 -17.63 11.34
CA ALA A 130 -2.24 -17.13 10.21
C ALA A 130 -1.77 -15.74 9.77
N GLN A 131 -1.56 -14.82 10.72
CA GLN A 131 -1.05 -13.47 10.44
C GLN A 131 0.38 -13.50 9.90
N ALA A 132 1.26 -14.28 10.52
CA ALA A 132 2.64 -14.46 10.05
C ALA A 132 2.69 -15.02 8.64
N ALA A 133 1.84 -15.99 8.30
CA ALA A 133 1.73 -16.52 6.95
C ALA A 133 1.26 -15.45 5.95
N ALA A 134 0.25 -14.65 6.31
CA ALA A 134 -0.26 -13.58 5.46
C ALA A 134 0.80 -12.49 5.20
N LEU A 135 1.52 -12.05 6.24
CA LEU A 135 2.60 -11.06 6.14
C LEU A 135 3.85 -11.56 5.41
N GLN A 136 3.98 -12.87 5.22
CA GLN A 136 5.04 -13.50 4.41
C GLN A 136 4.56 -13.88 3.00
N ASP A 137 3.43 -13.31 2.53
CA ASP A 137 2.80 -13.60 1.24
C ASP A 137 2.42 -15.09 1.03
N GLN A 138 2.26 -15.86 2.11
CA GLN A 138 1.81 -17.26 2.09
C GLN A 138 0.28 -17.35 2.22
N LEU A 139 -0.45 -16.68 1.33
CA LEU A 139 -1.90 -16.44 1.48
C LEU A 139 -2.75 -17.72 1.52
N ASP A 140 -2.40 -18.75 0.74
CA ASP A 140 -3.12 -20.02 0.78
C ASP A 140 -2.94 -20.74 2.13
N LYS A 141 -1.75 -20.63 2.72
CA LYS A 141 -1.49 -21.16 4.07
C LYS A 141 -2.27 -20.35 5.11
N ALA A 142 -2.27 -19.02 5.00
CA ALA A 142 -3.04 -18.16 5.90
C ALA A 142 -4.54 -18.50 5.86
N LEU A 143 -5.12 -18.65 4.66
CA LEU A 143 -6.51 -19.07 4.48
C LEU A 143 -6.77 -20.48 5.00
N SER A 144 -5.85 -21.43 4.75
CA SER A 144 -5.99 -22.79 5.27
C SER A 144 -5.95 -22.85 6.79
N ILE A 145 -5.13 -22.02 7.45
CA ILE A 145 -5.10 -21.92 8.92
C ILE A 145 -6.39 -21.26 9.43
N SER A 146 -6.87 -20.23 8.71
CA SER A 146 -8.10 -19.50 9.05
C SER A 146 -9.35 -20.37 8.89
N ALA A 147 -9.34 -21.34 7.96
CA ALA A 147 -10.45 -22.22 7.66
C ALA A 147 -10.73 -23.17 8.85
N GLY A 148 -11.65 -22.75 9.73
CA GLY A 148 -12.06 -23.52 10.91
C GLY A 148 -11.51 -22.98 12.24
N ALA A 149 -10.70 -21.93 12.20
CA ALA A 149 -10.28 -21.20 13.40
C ALA A 149 -11.22 -20.03 13.68
N ASP A 150 -11.55 -19.80 14.95
CA ASP A 150 -12.32 -18.63 15.38
C ASP A 150 -11.42 -17.40 15.50
N LEU A 151 -10.81 -16.96 14.41
CA LEU A 151 -9.83 -15.86 14.48
C LEU A 151 -10.46 -14.58 15.02
N SER A 152 -9.72 -13.86 15.87
CA SER A 152 -10.07 -12.53 16.32
C SER A 152 -10.25 -11.58 15.13
N PRO A 153 -11.13 -10.58 15.27
CA PRO A 153 -11.33 -9.60 14.22
C PRO A 153 -10.06 -8.86 13.76
N SER A 154 -9.10 -8.64 14.67
CA SER A 154 -7.80 -8.03 14.32
C SER A 154 -7.00 -8.94 13.40
N ALA A 155 -6.91 -10.23 13.72
CA ALA A 155 -6.20 -11.19 12.87
C ALA A 155 -6.86 -11.30 11.48
N ARG A 156 -8.19 -11.34 11.42
CA ARG A 156 -8.93 -11.36 10.14
C ARG A 156 -8.68 -10.10 9.31
N ALA A 157 -8.61 -8.92 9.93
CA ALA A 157 -8.33 -7.68 9.23
C ALA A 157 -6.93 -7.68 8.59
N VAL A 158 -5.90 -8.13 9.33
CA VAL A 158 -4.52 -8.26 8.80
C VAL A 158 -4.47 -9.22 7.61
N ILE A 159 -5.15 -10.36 7.71
CA ILE A 159 -5.18 -11.35 6.62
C ILE A 159 -5.97 -10.80 5.42
N ALA A 160 -7.09 -10.13 5.64
CA ALA A 160 -7.89 -9.52 4.59
C ALA A 160 -7.14 -8.40 3.86
N GLU A 161 -6.37 -7.59 4.58
CA GLU A 161 -5.46 -6.59 4.01
C GLU A 161 -4.43 -7.26 3.08
N ALA A 162 -3.76 -8.30 3.54
CA ALA A 162 -2.82 -9.06 2.71
C ALA A 162 -3.50 -9.66 1.47
N LEU A 163 -4.69 -10.26 1.61
CA LEU A 163 -5.45 -10.81 0.49
C LEU A 163 -5.83 -9.76 -0.55
N LEU A 164 -6.31 -8.59 -0.11
CA LEU A 164 -6.65 -7.52 -1.03
C LEU A 164 -5.43 -6.99 -1.78
N SER A 165 -4.26 -6.91 -1.13
CA SER A 165 -3.01 -6.51 -1.79
C SER A 165 -2.54 -7.48 -2.89
N HIS A 166 -3.11 -8.70 -2.92
CA HIS A 166 -2.90 -9.71 -3.96
C HIS A 166 -4.17 -9.95 -4.81
N HIS A 167 -5.09 -8.98 -4.85
CA HIS A 167 -6.32 -9.02 -5.64
C HIS A 167 -7.30 -10.17 -5.30
N ARG A 168 -7.22 -10.71 -4.08
CA ARG A 168 -8.09 -11.79 -3.57
C ARG A 168 -9.29 -11.24 -2.79
N ALA A 169 -10.05 -10.35 -3.44
CA ALA A 169 -11.11 -9.58 -2.80
C ALA A 169 -12.27 -10.45 -2.27
N ALA A 170 -12.62 -11.53 -2.96
CA ALA A 170 -13.69 -12.43 -2.53
C ALA A 170 -13.35 -13.16 -1.22
N GLU A 171 -12.11 -13.65 -1.10
CA GLU A 171 -11.63 -14.26 0.14
C GLU A 171 -11.50 -13.24 1.27
N ALA A 172 -10.99 -12.03 0.98
CA ALA A 172 -10.93 -10.95 1.96
C ALA A 172 -12.33 -10.58 2.47
N LEU A 173 -13.31 -10.43 1.58
CA LEU A 173 -14.69 -10.15 1.94
C LEU A 173 -15.26 -11.27 2.84
N THR A 174 -14.99 -12.53 2.49
CA THR A 174 -15.42 -13.68 3.30
C THR A 174 -14.89 -13.62 4.73
N LEU A 175 -13.65 -13.14 4.94
CA LEU A 175 -13.09 -12.93 6.29
C LEU A 175 -13.71 -11.73 7.04
N LEU A 176 -14.07 -10.67 6.31
CA LEU A 176 -14.55 -9.41 6.90
C LEU A 176 -16.05 -9.40 7.22
N VAL A 177 -16.87 -10.17 6.49
CA VAL A 177 -18.33 -10.25 6.70
C VAL A 177 -18.65 -10.72 8.13
N GLY A 178 -19.44 -9.93 8.86
CA GLY A 178 -19.81 -10.17 10.25
C GLY A 178 -18.71 -9.90 11.28
N THR A 179 -17.48 -9.62 10.83
CA THR A 179 -16.33 -9.34 11.68
C THR A 179 -16.25 -7.87 12.08
N CYS A 180 -16.54 -6.95 11.14
CA CYS A 180 -16.36 -5.51 11.39
C CYS A 180 -17.35 -4.91 12.40
N GLU A 181 -18.55 -5.47 12.55
CA GLU A 181 -19.58 -4.97 13.47
C GLU A 181 -19.22 -5.22 14.95
N ALA A 182 -18.34 -6.18 15.22
CA ALA A 182 -17.92 -6.57 16.57
C ALA A 182 -16.69 -5.80 17.09
N LEU A 183 -16.15 -4.89 16.28
CA LEU A 183 -14.90 -4.19 16.56
C LEU A 183 -15.11 -2.81 17.21
N GLU A 184 -14.15 -2.40 18.04
CA GLU A 184 -14.05 -1.05 18.60
C GLU A 184 -12.67 -0.42 18.28
N GLY A 185 -12.59 0.91 18.33
CA GLY A 185 -11.33 1.65 18.20
C GLY A 185 -10.70 1.58 16.80
N LYS A 186 -9.35 1.57 16.75
CA LYS A 186 -8.57 1.64 15.50
C LYS A 186 -8.78 0.43 14.58
N VAL A 187 -9.06 -0.73 15.15
CA VAL A 187 -9.28 -1.96 14.37
C VAL A 187 -10.64 -1.91 13.68
N ALA A 188 -11.66 -1.35 14.34
CA ALA A 188 -12.97 -1.08 13.73
C ALA A 188 -12.85 -0.11 12.55
N GLU A 189 -12.06 0.94 12.72
CA GLU A 189 -11.78 1.90 11.65
C GLU A 189 -11.10 1.23 10.45
N ALA A 190 -10.05 0.42 10.68
CA ALA A 190 -9.38 -0.31 9.62
C ALA A 190 -10.32 -1.31 8.90
N CYS A 191 -11.10 -2.09 9.66
CA CYS A 191 -12.08 -3.03 9.10
C CYS A 191 -13.18 -2.31 8.30
N GLY A 192 -13.69 -1.20 8.84
CA GLY A 192 -14.67 -0.34 8.19
C GLY A 192 -14.16 0.30 6.89
N ARG A 193 -12.84 0.46 6.74
CA ARG A 193 -12.21 0.85 5.46
C ARG A 193 -12.05 -0.34 4.51
N LEU A 194 -11.60 -1.49 5.00
CA LEU A 194 -11.30 -2.68 4.16
C LEU A 194 -12.56 -3.33 3.56
N ALA A 195 -13.67 -3.39 4.31
CA ALA A 195 -14.86 -4.10 3.85
C ALA A 195 -15.51 -3.46 2.60
N PRO A 196 -15.73 -2.13 2.52
CA PRO A 196 -16.21 -1.49 1.29
C PRO A 196 -15.29 -1.70 0.09
N ILE A 197 -13.97 -1.73 0.31
CA ILE A 197 -12.97 -1.99 -0.74
C ILE A 197 -13.14 -3.40 -1.29
N ALA A 198 -13.19 -4.39 -0.39
CA ALA A 198 -13.41 -5.78 -0.79
C ALA A 198 -14.74 -5.97 -1.52
N GLN A 199 -15.81 -5.35 -1.04
CA GLN A 199 -17.13 -5.38 -1.69
C GLN A 199 -17.08 -4.77 -3.09
N ARG A 200 -16.47 -3.60 -3.25
CA ARG A 200 -16.31 -2.94 -4.54
C ARG A 200 -15.50 -3.80 -5.51
N ALA A 201 -14.37 -4.33 -5.08
CA ALA A 201 -13.51 -5.17 -5.91
C ALA A 201 -14.20 -6.47 -6.36
N VAL A 202 -14.99 -7.11 -5.48
CA VAL A 202 -15.83 -8.25 -5.85
C VAL A 202 -16.90 -7.83 -6.87
N ALA A 203 -17.59 -6.72 -6.62
CA ALA A 203 -18.63 -6.24 -7.52
C ALA A 203 -18.07 -5.80 -8.90
N GLU A 204 -16.82 -5.33 -8.95
CA GLU A 204 -16.05 -5.08 -10.19
C GLU A 204 -15.74 -6.37 -10.95
N GLN A 205 -15.33 -7.42 -10.25
CA GLN A 205 -15.05 -8.73 -10.85
C GLN A 205 -16.32 -9.43 -11.35
N GLU A 206 -17.45 -9.25 -10.66
CA GLU A 206 -18.74 -9.84 -11.01
C GLU A 206 -19.52 -9.03 -12.05
N ALA A 207 -19.16 -7.76 -12.27
CA ALA A 207 -19.84 -6.90 -13.24
C ALA A 207 -19.75 -7.51 -14.65
N PRO A 208 -20.86 -7.55 -15.41
CA PRO A 208 -20.85 -8.09 -16.76
C PRO A 208 -19.88 -7.28 -17.62
N GLN A 209 -18.86 -7.94 -18.15
CA GLN A 209 -17.94 -7.34 -19.09
C GLN A 209 -18.62 -7.17 -20.46
N PRO A 210 -18.41 -6.05 -21.17
CA PRO A 210 -18.88 -5.91 -22.54
C PRO A 210 -18.38 -7.07 -23.42
N GLU A 211 -19.21 -7.53 -24.37
CA GLU A 211 -18.81 -8.61 -25.26
C GLU A 211 -17.52 -8.25 -26.03
N GLY A 212 -16.56 -9.18 -26.02
CA GLY A 212 -15.25 -8.99 -26.63
C GLY A 212 -14.26 -8.13 -25.85
N ALA A 213 -14.63 -7.63 -24.65
CA ALA A 213 -13.72 -6.83 -23.85
C ALA A 213 -12.46 -7.60 -23.44
N PRO A 214 -11.28 -6.95 -23.51
CA PRO A 214 -10.04 -7.55 -23.04
C PRO A 214 -10.04 -7.73 -21.51
N ALA A 215 -9.30 -8.72 -21.02
CA ALA A 215 -9.00 -8.83 -19.60
C ALA A 215 -7.94 -7.80 -19.23
N ILE A 216 -8.24 -6.91 -18.28
CA ILE A 216 -7.35 -5.83 -17.86
C ILE A 216 -6.84 -6.11 -16.44
N PRO A 217 -5.52 -6.00 -16.19
CA PRO A 217 -4.99 -6.08 -14.84
C PRO A 217 -5.71 -5.07 -13.94
N PRO A 218 -6.14 -5.44 -12.72
CA PRO A 218 -6.91 -4.56 -11.83
C PRO A 218 -6.21 -3.22 -11.56
N THR A 219 -4.90 -3.21 -11.69
CA THR A 219 -3.97 -2.14 -11.30
C THR A 219 -3.30 -1.48 -12.51
N ALA A 220 -3.67 -1.86 -13.73
CA ALA A 220 -3.14 -1.21 -14.93
C ALA A 220 -3.54 0.27 -15.05
N VAL A 221 -4.71 0.65 -14.52
CA VAL A 221 -5.33 1.96 -14.71
C VAL A 221 -5.97 2.46 -13.42
N HIS A 222 -5.63 3.69 -13.04
CA HIS A 222 -6.07 4.30 -11.79
C HIS A 222 -6.55 5.72 -11.99
N ARG A 223 -7.41 6.18 -11.07
CA ARG A 223 -7.46 7.60 -10.76
C ARG A 223 -6.20 7.96 -10.00
N VAL A 224 -5.72 9.17 -10.17
CA VAL A 224 -4.50 9.59 -9.49
C VAL A 224 -4.69 10.88 -8.73
N ASP A 225 -3.95 10.98 -7.63
CA ASP A 225 -3.73 12.24 -6.95
C ASP A 225 -2.30 12.71 -7.27
N TYR A 226 -2.13 14.00 -7.45
CA TYR A 226 -0.83 14.61 -7.71
C TYR A 226 -0.42 15.39 -6.47
N ALA A 227 0.72 15.06 -5.90
CA ALA A 227 1.29 15.79 -4.78
C ALA A 227 2.16 16.93 -5.29
N THR A 228 2.01 18.11 -4.68
CA THR A 228 2.80 19.31 -4.95
C THR A 228 3.22 19.95 -3.63
N ALA A 229 4.17 20.88 -3.70
CA ALA A 229 4.57 21.71 -2.56
C ALA A 229 3.41 22.51 -1.92
N GLN A 230 2.31 22.73 -2.64
CA GLN A 230 1.13 23.44 -2.14
C GLN A 230 0.03 22.50 -1.60
N GLY A 231 0.21 21.19 -1.71
CA GLY A 231 -0.76 20.17 -1.34
C GLY A 231 -1.05 19.19 -2.48
N ALA A 232 -1.83 18.15 -2.17
CA ALA A 232 -2.27 17.17 -3.16
C ALA A 232 -3.60 17.59 -3.81
N PHE A 233 -3.78 17.23 -5.09
CA PHE A 233 -5.04 17.38 -5.80
C PHE A 233 -5.37 16.11 -6.59
N ALA A 234 -6.65 15.73 -6.65
CA ALA A 234 -7.13 14.58 -7.41
C ALA A 234 -7.45 14.97 -8.85
N GLY A 235 -7.01 14.20 -9.85
CA GLY A 235 -7.23 14.56 -11.25
C GLY A 235 -7.07 13.45 -12.27
N GLY A 236 -8.10 13.26 -13.11
CA GLY A 236 -8.07 12.38 -14.27
C GLY A 236 -7.74 10.93 -13.95
N ASN A 237 -7.11 10.25 -14.91
CA ASN A 237 -6.58 8.90 -14.76
C ASN A 237 -5.12 8.87 -15.18
N ALA A 238 -4.41 7.84 -14.72
CA ALA A 238 -3.15 7.42 -15.29
C ALA A 238 -3.17 5.91 -15.49
N PHE A 239 -2.31 5.43 -16.39
CA PHE A 239 -2.09 4.01 -16.59
C PHE A 239 -0.60 3.71 -16.68
N VAL A 240 -0.26 2.46 -16.40
CA VAL A 240 1.12 1.99 -16.51
C VAL A 240 1.33 1.36 -17.87
N LEU A 241 2.30 1.90 -18.61
CA LEU A 241 2.76 1.40 -19.89
C LEU A 241 4.16 0.81 -19.73
N ARG A 242 4.38 -0.37 -20.32
CA ARG A 242 5.71 -0.88 -20.60
C ARG A 242 6.17 -0.38 -21.96
N SER A 243 7.28 0.36 -22.00
CA SER A 243 7.91 0.80 -23.25
C SER A 243 9.40 0.47 -23.19
N ASP A 244 9.91 -0.29 -24.14
CA ASP A 244 11.31 -0.70 -24.24
C ASP A 244 11.94 -1.26 -22.95
N GLY A 245 11.11 -1.92 -22.14
CA GLY A 245 11.49 -2.54 -20.87
C GLY A 245 11.37 -1.62 -19.65
N GLU A 246 11.15 -0.32 -19.85
CA GLU A 246 10.87 0.65 -18.80
C GLU A 246 9.37 0.66 -18.44
N LEU A 247 9.07 1.09 -17.21
CA LEU A 247 7.72 1.23 -16.69
C LEU A 247 7.42 2.70 -16.49
N LEU A 248 6.38 3.18 -17.18
CA LEU A 248 6.01 4.58 -17.19
C LEU A 248 4.55 4.74 -16.78
N ALA A 249 4.29 5.70 -15.92
CA ALA A 249 2.95 6.19 -15.65
C ALA A 249 2.61 7.30 -16.65
N LEU A 250 1.56 7.10 -17.45
CA LEU A 250 1.13 8.05 -18.47
C LEU A 250 -0.19 8.72 -18.09
N THR A 251 -0.30 10.02 -18.36
CA THR A 251 -1.53 10.81 -18.16
C THR A 251 -1.60 12.00 -19.11
N ALA A 252 -2.70 12.74 -19.08
CA ALA A 252 -2.89 13.95 -19.90
C ALA A 252 -2.25 15.19 -19.25
N LEU A 253 -1.50 15.97 -20.02
CA LEU A 253 -0.76 17.16 -19.55
C LEU A 253 -1.70 18.30 -19.12
N HIS A 254 -2.88 18.44 -19.73
CA HIS A 254 -3.86 19.47 -19.37
C HIS A 254 -4.42 19.33 -17.94
N LEU A 255 -4.18 18.19 -17.28
CA LEU A 255 -4.49 18.01 -15.87
C LEU A 255 -3.61 18.89 -14.97
N PHE A 256 -2.51 19.42 -15.48
CA PHE A 256 -1.62 20.34 -14.76
C PHE A 256 -1.90 21.81 -15.10
N GLY A 257 -3.17 22.15 -15.31
CA GLY A 257 -3.61 23.48 -15.72
C GLY A 257 -4.79 24.03 -14.93
N PRO A 258 -5.38 25.16 -15.38
CA PRO A 258 -6.41 25.88 -14.61
C PRO A 258 -7.67 25.09 -14.31
N ARG A 259 -7.98 24.06 -15.11
CA ARG A 259 -9.11 23.16 -14.85
C ARG A 259 -8.94 22.35 -13.57
N MET A 260 -7.70 22.15 -13.12
CA MET A 260 -7.37 21.44 -11.88
C MET A 260 -6.94 22.40 -10.76
N GLY A 261 -7.15 23.71 -10.94
CA GLY A 261 -6.90 24.73 -9.91
C GLY A 261 -5.52 25.37 -9.96
N HIS A 262 -4.68 25.07 -10.97
CA HIS A 262 -3.43 25.79 -11.20
C HIS A 262 -3.69 27.21 -11.75
N PRO A 263 -2.82 28.19 -11.49
CA PRO A 263 -3.01 29.54 -12.04
C PRO A 263 -2.82 29.59 -13.57
N GLU A 264 -2.01 28.69 -14.12
CA GLU A 264 -1.69 28.56 -15.54
C GLU A 264 -1.48 27.09 -15.89
N GLN A 265 -1.37 26.80 -17.19
CA GLN A 265 -1.00 25.48 -17.68
C GLN A 265 0.50 25.28 -17.47
N LEU A 266 0.90 24.25 -16.72
CA LEU A 266 2.30 23.87 -16.61
C LEU A 266 2.77 23.26 -17.93
N ALA A 267 3.99 23.64 -18.36
CA ALA A 267 4.67 22.97 -19.46
C ALA A 267 5.28 21.65 -18.98
N SER A 268 5.58 20.74 -19.90
CA SER A 268 6.24 19.47 -19.54
C SER A 268 7.59 19.70 -18.83
N GLU A 269 8.34 20.72 -19.23
CA GLU A 269 9.62 21.13 -18.63
C GLU A 269 9.50 21.54 -17.15
N ASP A 270 8.33 22.03 -16.74
CA ASP A 270 8.09 22.49 -15.36
C ASP A 270 7.64 21.36 -14.43
N LEU A 271 7.13 20.24 -14.97
CA LEU A 271 6.56 19.17 -14.15
C LEU A 271 7.54 18.61 -13.11
N PRO A 272 8.83 18.33 -13.42
CA PRO A 272 9.77 17.77 -12.44
C PRO A 272 9.99 18.65 -11.20
N GLU A 273 9.82 19.98 -11.33
CA GLU A 273 9.99 20.91 -10.21
C GLU A 273 8.69 21.20 -9.45
N ARG A 274 7.55 20.84 -10.04
CA ARG A 274 6.22 21.27 -9.56
C ARG A 274 5.36 20.12 -9.06
N ILE A 275 5.60 18.91 -9.54
CA ILE A 275 4.91 17.69 -9.15
C ILE A 275 5.91 16.81 -8.39
N ASP A 276 5.70 16.67 -7.08
CA ASP A 276 6.60 15.91 -6.23
C ASP A 276 6.45 14.39 -6.46
N ARG A 277 5.22 13.95 -6.73
CA ARG A 277 4.87 12.56 -7.06
C ARG A 277 3.43 12.42 -7.55
N ILE A 278 3.19 11.38 -8.33
CA ILE A 278 1.86 10.80 -8.56
C ILE A 278 1.60 9.77 -7.46
N LEU A 279 0.45 9.91 -6.81
CA LEU A 279 -0.10 8.92 -5.92
C LEU A 279 -1.13 8.11 -6.70
N PHE A 280 -0.91 6.80 -6.79
CA PHE A 280 -1.92 5.84 -7.21
C PHE A 280 -2.71 5.47 -5.97
N PRO A 281 -3.86 6.11 -5.69
CA PRO A 281 -4.68 5.82 -4.53
C PRO A 281 -5.35 4.49 -4.83
N HIS A 282 -4.61 3.42 -4.58
CA HIS A 282 -5.09 2.06 -4.74
C HIS A 282 -6.03 1.79 -3.58
N ASP A 283 -7.32 2.15 -3.73
CA ASP A 283 -8.32 2.11 -2.67
C ASP A 283 -7.71 2.46 -1.28
N ALA A 284 -6.84 3.49 -1.23
CA ALA A 284 -5.99 4.02 -0.14
C ALA A 284 -5.36 3.09 0.93
N VAL A 285 -5.57 1.78 0.92
CA VAL A 285 -5.41 0.94 2.12
C VAL A 285 -4.26 -0.06 2.00
N LEU A 286 -3.84 -0.46 0.80
CA LEU A 286 -3.07 -1.71 0.65
C LEU A 286 -1.60 -1.53 0.27
N ARG A 287 -1.29 -0.41 -0.39
CA ARG A 287 0.04 0.23 -0.56
C ARG A 287 -0.12 1.25 -1.68
N PRO A 288 -0.21 2.56 -1.40
CA PRO A 288 -0.05 3.54 -2.46
C PRO A 288 1.34 3.36 -3.04
N TRP A 289 1.42 3.27 -4.35
CA TRP A 289 2.68 3.34 -5.07
C TRP A 289 2.79 4.72 -5.68
N GLU A 290 4.03 5.15 -5.83
CA GLU A 290 4.36 6.52 -6.18
C GLU A 290 5.23 6.52 -7.44
N ALA A 291 4.94 7.46 -8.35
CA ALA A 291 5.85 7.83 -9.43
C ALA A 291 6.41 9.22 -9.10
N SER A 292 7.72 9.37 -8.94
CA SER A 292 8.34 10.62 -8.48
C SER A 292 8.97 11.45 -9.59
N ASP A 293 9.46 10.81 -10.65
CA ASP A 293 10.31 11.49 -11.63
C ASP A 293 9.51 11.77 -12.90
N ALA A 294 8.89 12.95 -12.96
CA ALA A 294 8.26 13.43 -14.17
C ALA A 294 9.31 13.52 -15.30
N LEU A 295 8.97 13.02 -16.47
CA LEU A 295 9.80 13.13 -17.65
C LEU A 295 9.56 14.46 -18.36
N VAL A 296 10.64 15.08 -18.81
CA VAL A 296 10.58 16.20 -19.74
C VAL A 296 10.37 15.65 -21.15
N LEU A 297 9.23 15.94 -21.75
CA LEU A 297 8.86 15.59 -23.10
C LEU A 297 8.95 16.86 -23.96
N PRO A 298 10.02 17.06 -24.76
CA PRO A 298 10.33 18.36 -25.39
C PRO A 298 9.22 18.92 -26.29
N ASP A 299 8.46 18.03 -26.93
CA ASP A 299 7.40 18.39 -27.87
C ASP A 299 5.99 18.30 -27.24
N ALA A 300 5.89 18.05 -25.93
CA ALA A 300 4.62 17.97 -25.23
C ALA A 300 4.08 19.36 -24.88
N GLU A 301 2.98 19.75 -25.54
CA GLU A 301 2.28 21.00 -25.31
C GLU A 301 0.75 20.82 -25.31
N VAL A 302 0.07 21.60 -24.47
CA VAL A 302 -1.39 21.72 -24.49
C VAL A 302 -1.77 22.88 -25.39
N THR A 303 -2.37 22.58 -26.54
CA THR A 303 -2.88 23.60 -27.47
C THR A 303 -4.37 23.86 -27.27
N GLU A 304 -4.88 25.00 -27.76
CA GLU A 304 -6.32 25.31 -27.69
C GLU A 304 -7.20 24.24 -28.37
N GLN A 305 -6.65 23.50 -29.32
CA GLN A 305 -7.34 22.46 -30.09
C GLN A 305 -7.17 21.05 -29.50
N MET A 306 -6.50 20.90 -28.35
CA MET A 306 -6.10 19.60 -27.78
C MET A 306 -5.30 18.78 -28.81
N GLY A 307 -4.06 19.23 -29.05
CA GLY A 307 -3.12 18.56 -29.95
C GLY A 307 -2.53 17.27 -29.38
N THR A 308 -1.72 16.60 -30.20
CA THR A 308 -1.05 15.33 -29.86
C THR A 308 -0.01 15.44 -28.74
N GLY A 309 0.41 16.66 -28.38
CA GLY A 309 1.38 16.92 -27.31
C GLY A 309 0.80 16.93 -25.90
N ASP A 310 -0.49 16.66 -25.71
CA ASP A 310 -1.17 16.64 -24.40
C ASP A 310 -0.85 15.35 -23.60
N LEU A 311 0.44 15.12 -23.35
CA LEU A 311 1.00 13.94 -22.72
C LEU A 311 1.94 14.32 -21.58
N ALA A 312 1.79 13.65 -20.45
CA ALA A 312 2.75 13.66 -19.36
C ALA A 312 3.13 12.22 -19.01
N ALA A 313 4.41 12.00 -18.71
CA ALA A 313 4.96 10.70 -18.37
C ALA A 313 5.80 10.81 -17.09
N PHE A 314 5.77 9.77 -16.27
CA PHE A 314 6.47 9.71 -14.99
C PHE A 314 7.15 8.34 -14.86
N GLU A 315 8.40 8.32 -14.41
CA GLU A 315 9.09 7.06 -14.13
C GLU A 315 8.47 6.39 -12.90
N LEU A 316 8.27 5.09 -13.02
CA LEU A 316 7.84 4.25 -11.90
C LEU A 316 9.04 3.55 -11.29
N ILE A 317 9.01 3.41 -9.97
CA ILE A 317 9.91 2.50 -9.26
C ILE A 317 9.67 1.10 -9.82
N ASN A 318 10.74 0.40 -10.17
CA ASN A 318 10.69 -0.95 -10.73
C ASN A 318 10.27 -1.97 -9.66
N ASP A 319 8.99 -1.97 -9.32
CA ASP A 319 8.34 -2.97 -8.48
C ASP A 319 7.87 -4.13 -9.38
N PRO A 320 8.29 -5.38 -9.09
CA PRO A 320 7.85 -6.55 -9.85
C PRO A 320 6.32 -6.72 -9.91
N ALA A 321 5.58 -6.30 -8.87
CA ALA A 321 4.12 -6.37 -8.86
C ALA A 321 3.54 -5.43 -9.91
N ILE A 322 3.95 -4.16 -9.90
CA ILE A 322 3.59 -3.15 -10.91
C ILE A 322 3.96 -3.65 -12.31
N ALA A 323 5.18 -4.18 -12.46
CA ALA A 323 5.69 -4.66 -13.73
C ALA A 323 4.78 -5.72 -14.34
N SER A 324 4.26 -6.64 -13.53
CA SER A 324 3.39 -7.72 -14.01
C SER A 324 2.02 -7.25 -14.50
N GLU A 325 1.64 -6.01 -14.21
CA GLU A 325 0.34 -5.42 -14.51
C GLU A 325 0.41 -4.28 -15.53
N ALA A 326 1.60 -3.94 -16.00
CA ALA A 326 1.82 -2.93 -17.01
C ALA A 326 1.15 -3.32 -18.34
N LEU A 327 0.53 -2.33 -19.00
CA LEU A 327 -0.03 -2.50 -20.33
C LEU A 327 1.07 -2.42 -21.38
N GLU A 328 0.85 -3.11 -22.51
CA GLU A 328 1.75 -3.10 -23.65
C GLU A 328 1.20 -2.20 -24.76
N PRO A 329 2.05 -1.47 -25.50
CA PRO A 329 1.62 -0.72 -26.66
C PRO A 329 1.20 -1.66 -27.79
N SER A 330 0.17 -1.26 -28.55
CA SER A 330 -0.22 -1.98 -29.76
C SER A 330 0.74 -1.64 -30.90
N THR A 331 1.17 -2.66 -31.64
CA THR A 331 1.99 -2.49 -32.86
C THR A 331 1.14 -2.31 -34.11
N GLU A 332 -0.18 -2.45 -33.99
CA GLU A 332 -1.11 -2.33 -35.11
C GLU A 332 -1.66 -0.90 -35.17
N ALA A 333 -1.66 -0.31 -36.37
CA ALA A 333 -2.28 0.99 -36.55
C ALA A 333 -3.80 0.87 -36.34
N PRO A 334 -4.42 1.81 -35.60
CA PRO A 334 -5.86 1.81 -35.40
C PRO A 334 -6.60 1.92 -36.74
N GLN A 335 -7.80 1.35 -36.83
CA GLN A 335 -8.63 1.37 -38.02
C GLN A 335 -10.00 2.00 -37.74
N GLU A 336 -10.58 2.70 -38.72
CA GLU A 336 -11.95 3.17 -38.60
C GLU A 336 -12.92 2.00 -38.39
N GLU A 337 -13.96 2.25 -37.59
CA GLU A 337 -14.98 1.29 -37.15
C GLU A 337 -14.46 0.11 -36.29
N GLN A 338 -13.16 0.05 -36.01
CA GLN A 338 -12.56 -0.88 -35.06
C GLN A 338 -13.20 -0.71 -33.68
N GLN A 339 -13.60 -1.82 -33.07
CA GLN A 339 -14.08 -1.85 -31.70
C GLN A 339 -12.89 -1.72 -30.74
N VAL A 340 -13.08 -0.86 -29.75
CA VAL A 340 -12.06 -0.46 -28.78
C VAL A 340 -12.71 -0.32 -27.41
N TRP A 341 -11.90 -0.31 -26.36
CA TRP A 341 -12.38 -0.16 -24.99
C TRP A 341 -11.63 0.96 -24.29
N LEU A 342 -12.36 1.94 -23.79
CA LEU A 342 -11.81 2.93 -22.87
C LEU A 342 -11.81 2.31 -21.47
N VAL A 343 -10.65 2.29 -20.82
CA VAL A 343 -10.54 1.84 -19.43
C VAL A 343 -10.52 3.06 -18.52
N ALA A 344 -11.64 3.33 -17.84
CA ALA A 344 -11.72 4.41 -16.88
C ALA A 344 -12.44 3.92 -15.63
N PRO A 345 -11.86 4.00 -14.42
CA PRO A 345 -12.58 3.72 -13.18
C PRO A 345 -13.83 4.62 -13.08
N GLY A 346 -14.98 3.98 -12.89
CA GLY A 346 -16.29 4.64 -12.86
C GLY A 346 -16.34 5.83 -11.91
N GLN A 347 -16.88 6.96 -12.37
CA GLN A 347 -17.03 8.17 -11.57
C GLN A 347 -18.28 8.17 -10.67
N HIS A 348 -19.21 7.25 -10.90
CA HIS A 348 -20.56 7.32 -10.33
C HIS A 348 -20.74 6.32 -9.20
N GLU A 349 -21.36 6.75 -8.11
CA GLU A 349 -21.87 5.88 -7.05
C GLU A 349 -22.89 4.83 -7.53
N ALA A 350 -23.49 4.99 -8.71
CA ALA A 350 -24.54 4.12 -9.24
C ALA A 350 -23.99 2.95 -10.06
N GLU A 351 -22.83 3.14 -10.72
CA GLU A 351 -22.11 2.08 -11.43
C GLU A 351 -20.60 2.19 -11.16
N PRO A 352 -20.16 2.14 -9.88
CA PRO A 352 -18.75 2.33 -9.52
C PRO A 352 -17.87 1.19 -10.05
N THR A 353 -18.49 0.10 -10.48
CA THR A 353 -17.84 -1.15 -10.84
C THR A 353 -17.53 -1.29 -12.33
N ARG A 354 -18.15 -0.47 -13.20
CA ARG A 354 -17.91 -0.57 -14.64
C ARG A 354 -16.66 0.23 -15.01
N ARG A 355 -15.59 -0.47 -15.38
CA ARG A 355 -14.31 0.12 -15.80
C ARG A 355 -14.10 0.17 -17.31
N LEU A 356 -14.76 -0.73 -18.03
CA LEU A 356 -14.61 -0.91 -19.48
C LEU A 356 -15.81 -0.33 -20.21
N HIS A 357 -15.54 0.66 -21.07
CA HIS A 357 -16.55 1.31 -21.89
C HIS A 357 -16.28 0.97 -23.36
N ALA A 358 -17.17 0.19 -23.96
CA ALA A 358 -17.08 -0.17 -25.36
C ALA A 358 -17.28 1.07 -26.24
N ALA A 359 -16.43 1.20 -27.25
CA ALA A 359 -16.45 2.27 -28.22
C ALA A 359 -16.02 1.77 -29.60
N ARG A 360 -16.19 2.63 -30.61
CA ARG A 360 -15.68 2.40 -31.97
C ARG A 360 -14.92 3.60 -32.46
N ILE A 361 -13.79 3.37 -33.11
CA ILE A 361 -13.06 4.44 -33.79
C ILE A 361 -13.96 4.99 -34.90
N ARG A 362 -14.20 6.29 -34.88
CA ARG A 362 -15.01 7.01 -35.86
C ARG A 362 -14.15 7.55 -36.98
N SER A 363 -13.02 8.15 -36.63
CA SER A 363 -12.07 8.71 -37.58
C SER A 363 -10.67 8.74 -36.98
N ILE A 364 -9.67 8.75 -37.85
CA ILE A 364 -8.28 9.00 -37.49
C ILE A 364 -7.86 10.22 -38.29
N ALA A 365 -7.68 11.34 -37.59
CA ALA A 365 -7.40 12.62 -38.21
C ALA A 365 -5.99 12.65 -38.84
N ALA A 366 -5.77 13.61 -39.75
CA ALA A 366 -4.50 13.73 -40.48
C ALA A 366 -3.33 14.16 -39.57
N ASP A 367 -3.63 14.77 -38.43
CA ASP A 367 -2.71 15.07 -37.32
C ASP A 367 -2.59 13.89 -36.34
N SER A 368 -3.06 12.72 -36.75
CA SER A 368 -3.02 11.46 -36.01
C SER A 368 -3.99 11.38 -34.83
N MET A 369 -4.88 12.33 -34.53
CA MET A 369 -5.82 12.13 -33.42
C MET A 369 -6.85 11.02 -33.69
N ILE A 370 -7.16 10.22 -32.67
CA ILE A 370 -8.24 9.21 -32.73
C ILE A 370 -9.52 9.85 -32.21
N GLU A 371 -10.54 9.91 -33.04
CA GLU A 371 -11.91 10.17 -32.60
C GLU A 371 -12.65 8.85 -32.46
N PHE A 372 -13.31 8.63 -31.32
CA PHE A 372 -14.09 7.42 -31.09
C PHE A 372 -15.47 7.76 -30.53
N ARG A 373 -16.44 6.86 -30.76
CA ARG A 373 -17.83 6.98 -30.27
C ARG A 373 -18.12 5.86 -29.29
N PHE A 374 -18.74 6.18 -28.15
CA PHE A 374 -19.17 5.16 -27.20
C PHE A 374 -20.41 4.42 -27.71
N GLU A 375 -20.49 3.13 -27.42
CA GLU A 375 -21.67 2.31 -27.78
C GLU A 375 -22.86 2.58 -26.85
N GLU A 376 -22.59 3.10 -25.65
CA GLU A 376 -23.58 3.44 -24.63
C GLU A 376 -23.27 4.82 -24.02
N PRO A 377 -24.26 5.51 -23.41
CA PRO A 377 -24.00 6.73 -22.64
C PRO A 377 -23.01 6.49 -21.51
N ILE A 378 -22.06 7.41 -21.34
CA ILE A 378 -21.09 7.36 -20.23
C ILE A 378 -20.92 8.73 -19.56
N GLN A 379 -20.38 8.73 -18.34
CA GLN A 379 -19.93 9.95 -17.69
C GLN A 379 -18.56 10.35 -18.28
N LEU A 380 -18.52 11.47 -18.98
CA LEU A 380 -17.30 11.95 -19.66
C LEU A 380 -16.31 12.67 -18.73
N SER A 381 -16.76 13.07 -17.55
CA SER A 381 -15.88 13.72 -16.57
C SER A 381 -14.75 12.75 -16.17
N GLY A 382 -13.54 13.29 -16.01
CA GLY A 382 -12.32 12.59 -15.59
C GLY A 382 -12.05 11.27 -16.29
N ILE A 383 -12.24 11.22 -17.61
CA ILE A 383 -11.70 10.17 -18.49
C ILE A 383 -10.33 10.55 -19.07
N SER A 384 -9.91 11.80 -18.95
CA SER A 384 -8.57 12.24 -19.40
C SER A 384 -7.47 11.39 -18.78
N GLY A 385 -6.50 10.99 -19.60
CA GLY A 385 -5.41 10.09 -19.22
C GLY A 385 -5.78 8.61 -19.19
N ALA A 386 -7.03 8.22 -19.44
CA ALA A 386 -7.43 6.81 -19.53
C ALA A 386 -6.91 6.17 -20.83
N PRO A 387 -6.42 4.92 -20.81
CA PRO A 387 -6.00 4.25 -22.03
C PRO A 387 -7.20 3.76 -22.84
N LEU A 388 -7.03 3.79 -24.16
CA LEU A 388 -7.88 3.17 -25.15
C LEU A 388 -7.21 1.87 -25.62
N LEU A 389 -7.93 0.77 -25.53
CA LEU A 389 -7.40 -0.57 -25.76
C LEU A 389 -8.05 -1.26 -26.96
N ASP A 390 -7.28 -2.10 -27.64
CA ASP A 390 -7.79 -3.06 -28.61
C ASP A 390 -8.31 -4.35 -27.93
N ALA A 391 -8.82 -5.28 -28.74
CA ALA A 391 -9.39 -6.55 -28.25
C ALA A 391 -8.35 -7.49 -27.61
N SER A 392 -7.06 -7.22 -27.82
CA SER A 392 -5.97 -7.95 -27.17
C SER A 392 -5.53 -7.35 -25.84
N GLY A 393 -6.13 -6.21 -25.44
CA GLY A 393 -5.78 -5.48 -24.23
C GLY A 393 -4.55 -4.59 -24.37
N ARG A 394 -4.08 -4.35 -25.61
CA ARG A 394 -2.95 -3.46 -25.87
C ARG A 394 -3.41 -2.02 -26.06
N VAL A 395 -2.56 -1.09 -25.64
CA VAL A 395 -2.82 0.35 -25.72
C VAL A 395 -2.73 0.80 -27.17
N ILE A 396 -3.82 1.31 -27.72
CA ILE A 396 -3.84 1.96 -29.04
C ILE A 396 -3.86 3.50 -28.94
N GLY A 397 -4.16 4.04 -27.76
CA GLY A 397 -4.08 5.46 -27.48
C GLY A 397 -4.43 5.84 -26.05
N MET A 398 -4.41 7.14 -25.75
CA MET A 398 -4.77 7.71 -24.45
C MET A 398 -5.80 8.82 -24.63
N SER A 399 -6.89 8.76 -23.86
CA SER A 399 -7.98 9.74 -23.95
C SER A 399 -7.56 11.12 -23.41
N LEU A 400 -7.93 12.16 -24.14
CA LEU A 400 -7.80 13.57 -23.72
C LEU A 400 -9.09 14.13 -23.13
N GLY A 401 -10.16 13.33 -23.13
CA GLY A 401 -11.51 13.76 -22.77
C GLY A 401 -12.52 13.42 -23.85
N GLY A 402 -13.71 13.98 -23.70
CA GLY A 402 -14.82 13.73 -24.61
C GLY A 402 -15.94 14.75 -24.48
N GLY A 403 -16.94 14.59 -25.33
CA GLY A 403 -18.08 15.48 -25.42
C GLY A 403 -19.26 14.83 -26.13
N MET A 404 -20.25 15.65 -26.43
CA MET A 404 -21.40 15.24 -27.25
C MET A 404 -21.21 15.73 -28.69
N ALA A 405 -21.34 14.82 -29.66
CA ALA A 405 -21.49 15.14 -31.07
C ALA A 405 -22.92 14.79 -31.50
N GLY A 406 -23.83 15.76 -31.38
CA GLY A 406 -25.26 15.49 -31.53
C GLY A 406 -25.78 14.60 -30.39
N PRO A 407 -26.44 13.45 -30.65
CA PRO A 407 -26.90 12.53 -29.62
C PRO A 407 -25.83 11.52 -29.17
N GLN A 408 -24.64 11.54 -29.77
CA GLN A 408 -23.59 10.55 -29.52
C GLN A 408 -22.56 11.10 -28.53
N TYR A 409 -22.13 10.24 -27.60
CA TYR A 409 -20.97 10.47 -26.75
C TYR A 409 -19.72 10.12 -27.56
N VAL A 410 -18.80 11.07 -27.66
CA VAL A 410 -17.54 10.90 -28.39
C VAL A 410 -16.35 11.25 -27.50
N GLY A 411 -15.21 10.63 -27.79
CA GLY A 411 -13.93 10.90 -27.15
C GLY A 411 -12.86 11.22 -28.18
N LEU A 412 -11.80 11.87 -27.70
CA LEU A 412 -10.56 12.10 -28.43
C LEU A 412 -9.41 11.40 -27.71
N ALA A 413 -8.46 10.85 -28.48
CA ALA A 413 -7.28 10.21 -27.94
C ALA A 413 -6.03 10.47 -28.79
N ILE A 414 -4.88 10.54 -28.12
CA ILE A 414 -3.55 10.50 -28.75
C ILE A 414 -3.24 9.03 -29.08
N PRO A 415 -2.87 8.67 -30.32
CA PRO A 415 -2.48 7.31 -30.64
C PRO A 415 -1.22 6.87 -29.91
N VAL A 416 -1.11 5.58 -29.65
CA VAL A 416 0.08 4.98 -29.02
C VAL A 416 1.36 5.25 -29.82
N ALA A 417 1.29 5.28 -31.15
CA ALA A 417 2.46 5.60 -31.97
C ALA A 417 3.01 7.01 -31.70
N VAL A 418 2.13 7.99 -31.50
CA VAL A 418 2.55 9.36 -31.18
C VAL A 418 3.06 9.47 -29.75
N ILE A 419 2.47 8.71 -28.82
CA ILE A 419 2.99 8.56 -27.45
C ILE A 419 4.41 8.01 -27.50
N GLN A 420 4.66 6.96 -28.29
CA GLN A 420 6.00 6.38 -28.48
C GLN A 420 6.97 7.39 -29.08
N ASP A 421 6.59 8.14 -30.11
CA ASP A 421 7.44 9.20 -30.68
C ASP A 421 7.88 10.23 -29.62
N HIS A 422 6.99 10.63 -28.71
CA HIS A 422 7.33 11.53 -27.60
C HIS A 422 8.29 10.89 -26.59
N LEU A 423 8.12 9.60 -26.29
CA LEU A 423 9.00 8.86 -25.38
C LEU A 423 10.40 8.68 -25.99
N ASP A 424 10.48 8.28 -27.26
CA ASP A 424 11.72 8.15 -28.02
C ASP A 424 12.48 9.49 -28.07
N ALA A 425 11.77 10.61 -28.28
CA ALA A 425 12.35 11.96 -28.28
C ALA A 425 12.92 12.37 -26.91
N ALA A 426 12.36 11.83 -25.82
CA ALA A 426 12.88 11.98 -24.46
C ALA A 426 14.01 10.98 -24.14
N GLY A 427 14.38 10.10 -25.07
CA GLY A 427 15.42 9.09 -24.90
C GLY A 427 14.98 7.88 -24.09
N ARG A 428 13.69 7.54 -24.14
CA ARG A 428 13.08 6.37 -23.50
C ARG A 428 12.85 5.23 -24.47
#